data_AF-A0A8H7GWB7-F1
#
_entry.id   AF-A0A8H7GWB7-F1
#
_cell.length_a   1.000
_cell.length_b   1.000
_cell.length_c   1.000
_cell.angle_alpha   90.00
_cell.angle_beta   90.00
_cell.angle_gamma   90.00
#
_symmetry.space_group_name_H-M   'P 1'
#
loop_
_entity.id
_entity.type
_entity.pdbx_description
1 polymer ?
#
loop_
_entity_poly.entity_id
_entity_poly.type
_entity_poly.pdbx_seq_one_letter_code
_entity_poly.pdbx_strand_id
1 'polypeptide(L)'
;MITASSIPESLKLDRNVAPFIARLVELAEVNPVVSYYCKLYVLEHILTEKLHQSNKDVEEFTIALLDDTEALKASSDDESVHRVLASRQLSIDFVFVFAFRLYNSCLEDLSNYDGTKPRLAQKLRATINFWSLFPLFAGDSGDPIDYAKTSGGQADSEDSFLAFTREKLKTLKYQLSRLFEGRSASKRRGERIGGIRR
;
A
#
# COMPACT_ATOMS: atom_id res chain seq x y z
N MET A 1 -4.59 -18.26 -8.67
CA MET A 1 -4.22 -16.86 -8.99
C MET A 1 -5.47 -16.01 -9.12
N ILE A 2 -5.60 -15.02 -8.24
CA ILE A 2 -6.71 -14.05 -8.25
C ILE A 2 -6.62 -13.16 -9.50
N THR A 3 -7.75 -12.96 -10.19
CA THR A 3 -7.83 -12.13 -11.40
C THR A 3 -8.81 -10.99 -11.21
N ALA A 4 -8.75 -9.98 -12.09
CA ALA A 4 -9.66 -8.83 -12.00
C ALA A 4 -11.15 -9.23 -12.05
N SER A 5 -11.48 -10.29 -12.79
CA SER A 5 -12.84 -10.81 -12.93
C SER A 5 -13.33 -11.57 -11.69
N SER A 6 -12.45 -12.08 -10.84
CA SER A 6 -12.84 -12.81 -9.63
C SER A 6 -13.08 -11.89 -8.42
N ILE A 7 -12.94 -10.58 -8.57
CA ILE A 7 -13.11 -9.62 -7.47
C ILE A 7 -14.60 -9.27 -7.32
N PRO A 8 -15.22 -9.48 -6.14
CA PRO A 8 -16.58 -9.06 -5.84
C PRO A 8 -16.80 -7.56 -6.01
N GLU A 9 -17.94 -7.16 -6.56
CA GLU A 9 -18.22 -5.74 -6.86
C GLU A 9 -18.22 -4.87 -5.60
N SER A 10 -18.74 -5.40 -4.48
CA SER A 10 -18.72 -4.72 -3.18
C SER A 10 -17.29 -4.34 -2.75
N LEU A 11 -16.31 -5.22 -2.98
CA LEU A 11 -14.90 -4.98 -2.62
C LEU A 11 -14.20 -4.02 -3.58
N LYS A 12 -14.65 -3.90 -4.84
CA LYS A 12 -14.14 -2.87 -5.77
C LYS A 12 -14.56 -1.46 -5.34
N LEU A 13 -15.69 -1.35 -4.65
CA LEU A 13 -16.24 -0.08 -4.16
C LEU A 13 -15.72 0.27 -2.76
N ASP A 14 -15.25 -0.71 -1.99
CA ASP A 14 -14.67 -0.48 -0.67
C ASP A 14 -13.31 0.23 -0.78
N ARG A 15 -13.30 1.50 -0.39
CA ARG A 15 -12.11 2.37 -0.48
C ARG A 15 -10.95 1.92 0.41
N ASN A 16 -11.21 1.10 1.43
CA ASN A 16 -10.17 0.61 2.33
C ASN A 16 -9.34 -0.49 1.68
N VAL A 17 -9.95 -1.33 0.85
CA VAL A 17 -9.28 -2.51 0.26
C VAL A 17 -9.15 -2.47 -1.26
N ALA A 18 -10.04 -1.80 -1.99
CA ALA A 18 -9.99 -1.73 -3.45
C ALA A 18 -8.60 -1.32 -4.00
N PRO A 19 -7.88 -0.34 -3.40
CA PRO A 19 -6.54 -0.01 -3.85
C PRO A 19 -5.54 -1.16 -3.65
N PHE A 20 -5.65 -1.92 -2.57
CA PHE A 20 -4.78 -3.07 -2.27
C PHE A 20 -5.09 -4.26 -3.16
N ILE A 21 -6.37 -4.48 -3.51
CA ILE A 21 -6.78 -5.49 -4.48
C ILE A 21 -6.20 -5.17 -5.87
N ALA A 22 -6.22 -3.91 -6.29
CA ALA A 22 -5.55 -3.54 -7.54
C ALA A 22 -4.03 -3.81 -7.47
N ARG A 23 -3.38 -3.49 -6.35
CA ARG A 23 -1.93 -3.71 -6.17
C ARG A 23 -1.56 -5.20 -6.12
N LEU A 24 -2.32 -6.06 -5.43
CA LEU A 24 -1.98 -7.49 -5.34
C LEU A 24 -2.04 -8.17 -6.70
N VAL A 25 -2.97 -7.76 -7.58
CA VAL A 25 -3.05 -8.28 -8.96
C VAL A 25 -1.88 -7.75 -9.80
N GLU A 26 -1.63 -6.43 -9.77
CA GLU A 26 -0.55 -5.82 -10.56
C GLU A 26 0.84 -6.33 -10.18
N LEU A 27 1.05 -6.68 -8.90
CA LEU A 27 2.34 -7.12 -8.38
C LEU A 27 2.51 -8.63 -8.34
N ALA A 28 1.49 -9.42 -8.67
CA ALA A 28 1.50 -10.87 -8.49
C ALA A 28 2.73 -11.56 -9.11
N GLU A 29 3.12 -11.14 -10.31
CA GLU A 29 4.27 -11.71 -11.03
C GLU A 29 5.57 -10.92 -10.77
N VAL A 30 5.50 -9.59 -10.76
CA VAL A 30 6.70 -8.73 -10.72
C VAL A 30 7.23 -8.47 -9.31
N ASN A 31 6.39 -8.58 -8.29
CA ASN A 31 6.79 -8.45 -6.90
C ASN A 31 5.88 -9.31 -5.99
N PRO A 32 6.07 -10.65 -6.01
CA PRO A 32 5.20 -11.59 -5.32
C PRO A 32 5.17 -11.36 -3.80
N VAL A 33 6.28 -10.94 -3.20
CA VAL A 33 6.36 -10.64 -1.75
C VAL A 33 5.46 -9.46 -1.38
N VAL A 34 5.50 -8.36 -2.12
CA VAL A 34 4.61 -7.22 -1.82
C VAL A 34 3.16 -7.56 -2.15
N SER A 35 2.92 -8.32 -3.23
CA SER A 35 1.60 -8.84 -3.55
C SER A 35 1.02 -9.65 -2.38
N TYR A 36 1.81 -10.57 -1.81
CA TYR A 36 1.44 -11.36 -0.62
C TYR A 36 0.97 -10.48 0.55
N TYR A 37 1.70 -9.41 0.89
CA TYR A 37 1.29 -8.53 1.98
C TYR A 37 0.05 -7.68 1.66
N CYS A 38 -0.17 -7.33 0.39
CA CYS A 38 -1.45 -6.76 -0.03
C CYS A 38 -2.61 -7.76 0.11
N LYS A 39 -2.40 -9.06 -0.16
CA LYS A 39 -3.42 -10.10 0.09
C LYS A 39 -3.75 -10.19 1.58
N LEU A 40 -2.74 -10.24 2.45
CA LEU A 40 -2.95 -10.27 3.91
C LEU A 40 -3.74 -9.06 4.42
N TYR A 41 -3.43 -7.86 3.93
CA TYR A 41 -4.19 -6.65 4.28
C TYR A 41 -5.68 -6.78 3.91
N VAL A 42 -5.97 -7.26 2.71
CA VAL A 42 -7.35 -7.45 2.23
C VAL A 42 -8.07 -8.52 3.06
N LEU A 43 -7.39 -9.64 3.35
CA LEU A 43 -7.92 -10.71 4.21
C LEU A 43 -8.23 -10.20 5.62
N GLU A 44 -7.30 -9.49 6.26
CA GLU A 44 -7.49 -8.92 7.60
C GLU A 44 -8.72 -8.02 7.66
N HIS A 45 -8.89 -7.13 6.67
CA HIS A 45 -10.07 -6.27 6.58
C HIS A 45 -11.37 -7.05 6.41
N ILE A 46 -11.42 -8.00 5.46
CA ILE A 46 -12.63 -8.80 5.21
C ILE A 46 -13.03 -9.62 6.45
N LEU A 47 -12.05 -10.20 7.14
CA LEU A 47 -12.28 -11.03 8.33
C LEU A 47 -12.69 -10.18 9.53
N THR A 48 -12.02 -9.05 9.76
CA THR A 48 -12.31 -8.13 10.87
C THR A 48 -13.70 -7.53 10.75
N GLU A 49 -14.04 -7.04 9.56
CA GLU A 49 -15.36 -6.45 9.27
C GLU A 49 -16.43 -7.52 8.96
N LYS A 50 -16.07 -8.81 9.01
CA LYS A 50 -16.95 -9.97 8.77
C LYS A 50 -17.71 -9.91 7.43
N LEU A 51 -17.13 -9.27 6.40
CA LEU A 51 -17.81 -9.05 5.12
C LEU A 51 -18.19 -10.37 4.43
N HIS A 52 -17.33 -11.38 4.59
CA HIS A 52 -17.53 -12.76 4.10
C HIS A 52 -18.79 -13.45 4.66
N GLN A 53 -19.32 -13.03 5.80
CA GLN A 53 -20.52 -13.64 6.40
C GLN A 53 -21.82 -13.11 5.80
N SER A 54 -21.75 -11.95 5.15
CA SER A 54 -22.92 -11.21 4.67
C SER A 54 -23.11 -11.27 3.15
N ASN A 55 -22.10 -11.73 2.42
CA ASN A 55 -22.09 -11.74 0.96
C ASN A 55 -21.35 -13.00 0.46
N LYS A 56 -22.06 -13.84 -0.30
CA LYS A 56 -21.55 -15.12 -0.79
C LYS A 56 -20.37 -14.96 -1.75
N ASP A 57 -20.40 -13.96 -2.63
CA ASP A 57 -19.28 -13.68 -3.54
C ASP A 57 -18.03 -13.28 -2.76
N VAL A 58 -18.20 -12.54 -1.66
CA VAL A 58 -17.08 -12.17 -0.77
C VAL A 58 -16.56 -13.39 -0.02
N GLU A 59 -17.44 -14.29 0.44
CA GLU A 59 -17.04 -15.57 1.05
C GLU A 59 -16.15 -16.39 0.09
N GLU A 60 -16.63 -16.62 -1.14
CA GLU A 60 -15.91 -17.40 -2.15
C GLU A 60 -14.58 -16.75 -2.53
N PHE A 61 -14.57 -15.42 -2.70
CA PHE A 61 -13.34 -14.67 -2.92
C PHE A 61 -12.37 -14.80 -1.76
N THR A 62 -12.85 -14.78 -0.52
CA THR A 62 -12.01 -14.91 0.68
C THR A 62 -11.33 -16.27 0.74
N ILE A 63 -12.08 -17.34 0.45
CA ILE A 63 -11.54 -18.71 0.38
C ILE A 63 -10.44 -18.77 -0.69
N ALA A 64 -10.73 -18.32 -1.91
CA ALA A 64 -9.75 -18.33 -2.99
C ALA A 64 -8.51 -17.48 -2.67
N LEU A 65 -8.68 -16.35 -1.98
CA LEU A 65 -7.59 -15.47 -1.58
C LEU A 65 -6.73 -16.09 -0.46
N LEU A 66 -7.33 -16.82 0.48
CA LEU A 66 -6.61 -17.61 1.49
C LEU A 66 -5.75 -18.68 0.81
N ASP A 67 -6.36 -19.51 -0.04
CA ASP A 67 -5.67 -20.58 -0.77
C ASP A 67 -4.49 -20.03 -1.59
N ASP A 68 -4.70 -18.93 -2.32
CA ASP A 68 -3.67 -18.27 -3.14
C ASP A 68 -2.57 -17.58 -2.30
N THR A 69 -2.86 -17.22 -1.05
CA THR A 69 -1.90 -16.66 -0.10
C THR A 69 -1.04 -17.76 0.53
N GLU A 70 -1.68 -18.85 0.96
CA GLU A 70 -1.00 -20.01 1.54
C GLU A 70 -0.12 -20.72 0.51
N ALA A 71 -0.62 -20.93 -0.71
CA ALA A 71 0.14 -21.55 -1.79
C ALA A 71 1.40 -20.75 -2.15
N LEU A 72 1.32 -19.41 -2.17
CA LEU A 72 2.48 -18.56 -2.44
C LEU A 72 3.54 -18.66 -1.33
N LYS A 73 3.12 -18.71 -0.07
CA LYS A 73 4.05 -18.85 1.06
C LYS A 73 4.71 -20.23 1.09
N ALA A 74 3.97 -21.27 0.71
CA ALA A 74 4.44 -22.66 0.71
C ALA A 74 5.25 -23.04 -0.54
N SER A 75 5.05 -22.35 -1.67
CA SER A 75 5.79 -22.63 -2.90
C SER A 75 7.29 -22.45 -2.70
N SER A 76 8.05 -23.38 -3.27
CA SER A 76 9.51 -23.35 -3.37
C SER A 76 9.99 -23.11 -4.81
N ASP A 77 9.08 -22.74 -5.72
CA ASP A 77 9.41 -22.57 -7.15
C ASP A 77 10.34 -21.38 -7.38
N ASP A 78 10.20 -20.33 -6.58
CA ASP A 78 11.14 -19.22 -6.46
C ASP A 78 11.77 -19.24 -5.07
N GLU A 79 13.00 -19.74 -4.99
CA GLU A 79 13.76 -19.86 -3.73
C GLU A 79 13.94 -18.50 -3.04
N SER A 80 14.06 -17.41 -3.81
CA SER A 80 14.25 -16.07 -3.26
C SER A 80 12.98 -15.56 -2.58
N VAL A 81 11.82 -15.73 -3.23
CA VAL A 81 10.52 -15.39 -2.66
C VAL A 81 10.22 -16.27 -1.44
N HIS A 82 10.43 -17.58 -1.57
CA HIS A 82 10.23 -18.54 -0.48
C HIS A 82 11.04 -18.15 0.76
N ARG A 83 12.35 -17.88 0.58
CA ARG A 83 13.23 -17.46 1.67
C ARG A 83 12.77 -16.17 2.35
N VAL A 84 12.32 -15.19 1.57
CA VAL A 84 11.83 -13.91 2.12
C VAL A 84 10.55 -14.15 2.93
N LEU A 85 9.58 -14.88 2.39
CA LEU A 85 8.29 -15.14 3.06
C LEU A 85 8.39 -16.09 4.26
N ALA A 86 9.44 -16.91 4.32
CA ALA A 86 9.76 -17.77 5.46
C ALA A 86 10.36 -17.01 6.67
N SER A 87 10.82 -15.76 6.49
CA SER A 87 11.41 -14.95 7.56
C SER A 87 10.67 -13.63 7.73
N ARG A 88 10.17 -13.36 8.94
CA ARG A 88 9.47 -12.10 9.23
C ARG A 88 10.40 -10.90 9.05
N GLN A 89 11.65 -11.01 9.49
CA GLN A 89 12.67 -9.98 9.30
C GLN A 89 12.95 -9.70 7.83
N LEU A 90 13.17 -10.73 7.00
CA LEU A 90 13.45 -10.51 5.57
C LEU A 90 12.23 -9.92 4.85
N SER A 91 11.03 -10.36 5.22
CA SER A 91 9.80 -9.83 4.65
C SER A 91 9.59 -8.35 4.94
N ILE A 92 9.77 -7.91 6.19
CA ILE A 92 9.64 -6.48 6.52
C ILE A 92 10.75 -5.66 5.85
N ASP A 93 12.00 -6.14 5.84
CA ASP A 93 13.12 -5.48 5.15
C ASP A 93 12.79 -5.27 3.66
N PHE A 94 12.25 -6.31 3.01
CA PHE A 94 11.89 -6.28 1.60
C PHE A 94 10.76 -5.27 1.31
N VAL A 95 9.65 -5.35 2.06
CA VAL A 95 8.51 -4.43 1.91
C VAL A 95 8.93 -3.00 2.24
N PHE A 96 9.79 -2.82 3.24
CA PHE A 96 10.35 -1.52 3.63
C PHE A 96 11.16 -0.90 2.50
N VAL A 97 12.16 -1.61 1.99
CA VAL A 97 13.00 -1.12 0.88
C VAL A 97 12.16 -0.77 -0.34
N PHE A 98 11.18 -1.60 -0.68
CA PHE A 98 10.25 -1.33 -1.78
C PHE A 98 9.47 -0.03 -1.55
N ALA A 99 8.79 0.10 -0.41
CA ALA A 99 7.97 1.27 -0.09
C ALA A 99 8.82 2.55 0.08
N PHE A 100 10.04 2.43 0.60
CA PHE A 100 10.97 3.54 0.81
C PHE A 100 11.53 4.08 -0.52
N ARG A 101 11.84 3.21 -1.48
CA ARG A 101 12.21 3.64 -2.85
C ARG A 101 11.08 4.45 -3.50
N LEU A 102 9.84 3.99 -3.38
CA LEU A 102 8.67 4.73 -3.88
C LEU A 102 8.48 6.06 -3.15
N TYR A 103 8.71 6.09 -1.83
CA TYR A 103 8.65 7.33 -1.03
C TYR A 103 9.67 8.36 -1.53
N ASN A 104 10.95 7.98 -1.65
CA ASN A 104 12.00 8.89 -2.12
C ASN A 104 11.73 9.35 -3.55
N SER A 105 11.28 8.45 -4.42
CA SER A 105 10.94 8.78 -5.80
C SER A 105 9.73 9.73 -5.89
N CYS A 106 8.77 9.68 -4.95
CA CYS A 106 7.72 10.70 -4.85
C CYS A 106 8.28 12.06 -4.42
N LEU A 107 9.25 12.11 -3.49
CA LEU A 107 9.85 13.37 -3.05
C LEU A 107 10.67 14.03 -4.16
N GLU A 108 11.40 13.23 -4.94
CA GLU A 108 12.14 13.71 -6.11
C GLU A 108 11.20 14.27 -7.20
N ASP A 109 10.12 13.56 -7.52
CA ASP A 109 9.11 14.05 -8.45
C ASP A 109 8.45 15.35 -7.95
N LEU A 110 8.26 15.49 -6.63
CA LEU A 110 7.73 16.71 -6.02
C LEU A 110 8.71 17.87 -6.12
N SER A 111 10.01 17.64 -5.96
CA SER A 111 11.02 18.71 -6.12
C SER A 111 11.18 19.17 -7.57
N ASN A 112 10.98 18.26 -8.52
CA ASN A 112 11.08 18.52 -9.96
C ASN A 112 9.72 18.82 -10.61
N TYR A 113 8.69 19.08 -9.81
CA TYR A 113 7.32 19.08 -10.25
C TYR A 113 7.02 20.21 -11.25
N ASP A 114 6.69 19.84 -12.49
CA ASP A 114 6.51 20.76 -13.63
C ASP A 114 5.05 21.14 -13.93
N GLY A 115 4.08 20.47 -13.29
CA GLY A 115 2.66 20.65 -13.59
C GLY A 115 1.88 19.38 -13.94
N THR A 116 2.53 18.24 -14.17
CA THR A 116 1.85 16.97 -14.51
C THR A 116 1.24 16.27 -13.28
N LYS A 117 0.09 16.79 -12.81
CA LYS A 117 -0.63 16.34 -11.60
C LYS A 117 -1.01 14.85 -11.55
N PRO A 118 -1.57 14.24 -12.61
CA PRO A 118 -2.24 12.94 -12.47
C PRO A 118 -1.30 11.78 -12.12
N ARG A 119 -0.12 11.72 -12.76
CA ARG A 119 0.86 10.64 -12.55
C ARG A 119 1.44 10.67 -11.14
N LEU A 120 1.87 11.84 -10.67
CA LEU A 120 2.41 12.01 -9.32
C LEU A 120 1.33 11.73 -8.25
N ALA A 121 0.09 12.16 -8.46
CA ALA A 121 -0.99 11.86 -7.53
C ALA A 121 -1.31 10.35 -7.45
N GLN A 122 -1.26 9.64 -8.57
CA GLN A 122 -1.42 8.17 -8.59
C GLN A 122 -0.26 7.48 -7.86
N LYS A 123 0.97 7.92 -8.12
CA LYS A 123 2.17 7.40 -7.45
C LYS A 123 2.11 7.62 -5.94
N LEU A 124 1.78 8.83 -5.48
CA LEU A 124 1.60 9.14 -4.05
C LEU A 124 0.52 8.25 -3.41
N ARG A 125 -0.61 8.02 -4.08
CA ARG A 125 -1.66 7.12 -3.57
C ARG A 125 -1.17 5.67 -3.45
N ALA A 126 -0.47 5.17 -4.48
CA ALA A 126 0.10 3.83 -4.43
C ALA A 126 1.12 3.72 -3.28
N THR A 127 2.01 4.71 -3.13
CA THR A 127 2.97 4.76 -2.03
C THR A 127 2.28 4.79 -0.66
N ILE A 128 1.20 5.56 -0.48
CA ILE A 128 0.42 5.57 0.76
C ILE A 128 -0.08 4.16 1.10
N ASN A 129 -0.60 3.41 0.12
CA ASN A 129 -1.08 2.05 0.36
C ASN A 129 0.05 1.14 0.86
N PHE A 130 1.23 1.16 0.22
CA PHE A 130 2.35 0.32 0.63
C PHE A 130 2.86 0.67 2.03
N TRP A 131 2.89 1.95 2.39
CA TRP A 131 3.24 2.37 3.75
C TRP A 131 2.19 2.01 4.80
N SER A 132 0.95 1.74 4.38
CA SER A 132 -0.11 1.23 5.26
C SER A 132 -0.01 -0.26 5.57
N LEU A 133 0.94 -1.00 4.97
CA LEU A 133 1.15 -2.42 5.24
C LEU A 133 1.94 -2.70 6.53
N PHE A 134 2.73 -1.74 7.03
CA PHE A 134 3.63 -1.99 8.16
C PHE A 134 2.97 -2.44 9.47
N PRO A 135 1.72 -2.04 9.81
CA PRO A 135 1.01 -2.61 10.96
C PRO A 135 0.84 -4.13 10.91
N LEU A 136 0.86 -4.77 9.73
CA LEU A 136 0.81 -6.24 9.60
C LEU A 136 2.02 -6.95 10.23
N PHE A 137 3.11 -6.22 10.44
CA PHE A 137 4.33 -6.73 11.06
C PHE A 137 4.42 -6.40 12.55
N ALA A 138 3.36 -5.85 13.14
CA ALA A 138 3.29 -5.62 14.58
C ALA A 138 2.90 -6.91 15.33
N GLY A 139 3.10 -6.90 16.64
CA GLY A 139 2.65 -7.96 17.54
C GLY A 139 3.63 -9.11 17.72
N ASP A 140 3.32 -9.96 18.70
CA ASP A 140 4.15 -11.08 19.12
C ASP A 140 3.91 -12.30 18.21
N SER A 141 4.91 -12.64 17.41
CA SER A 141 4.90 -13.81 16.53
C SER A 141 5.98 -14.83 16.90
N GLY A 142 6.67 -14.68 18.04
CA GLY A 142 7.79 -15.53 18.44
C GLY A 142 9.07 -15.39 17.58
N ASP A 143 9.05 -14.54 16.55
CA ASP A 143 10.18 -14.20 15.67
C ASP A 143 10.38 -12.67 15.70
N PRO A 144 11.21 -12.15 16.62
CA PRO A 144 11.33 -10.71 16.85
C PRO A 144 11.97 -9.98 15.65
N ILE A 145 11.48 -8.78 15.35
CA ILE A 145 12.01 -7.92 14.31
C ILE A 145 13.06 -6.97 14.89
N ASP A 146 14.22 -6.88 14.23
CA ASP A 146 15.20 -5.82 14.41
C ASP A 146 14.77 -4.57 13.62
N TYR A 147 13.99 -3.72 14.27
CA TYR A 147 13.50 -2.47 13.68
C TYR A 147 14.62 -1.45 13.41
N ALA A 148 15.71 -1.50 14.17
CA ALA A 148 16.87 -0.62 13.97
C ALA A 148 17.55 -0.96 12.65
N LYS A 149 17.77 -2.24 12.38
CA LYS A 149 18.29 -2.69 11.10
C LYS A 149 17.35 -2.32 9.95
N THR A 150 16.05 -2.62 10.08
CA THR A 150 15.04 -2.37 9.04
C THR A 150 14.99 -0.89 8.63
N SER A 151 15.00 0.00 9.63
CA SER A 151 14.81 1.43 9.45
C SER A 151 16.10 2.23 9.21
N GLY A 152 17.27 1.56 9.19
CA GLY A 152 18.57 2.24 9.14
C GLY A 152 18.86 3.08 10.39
N GLY A 153 18.42 2.62 11.56
CA GLY A 153 18.62 3.24 12.87
C GLY A 153 17.62 4.34 13.24
N GLN A 154 16.54 4.52 12.47
CA GLN A 154 15.52 5.55 12.74
C GLN A 154 14.50 5.12 13.81
N ALA A 155 14.38 3.82 14.06
CA ALA A 155 13.48 3.23 15.03
C ALA A 155 14.13 1.99 15.64
N ASP A 156 14.10 1.86 16.96
CA ASP A 156 14.73 0.79 17.76
C ASP A 156 13.72 -0.20 18.37
N SER A 157 12.43 0.06 18.21
CA SER A 157 11.34 -0.72 18.79
C SER A 157 10.14 -0.70 17.85
N GLU A 158 9.19 -1.61 18.09
CA GLU A 158 7.94 -1.67 17.32
C GLU A 158 7.19 -0.34 17.39
N ASP A 159 7.02 0.22 18.58
CA ASP A 159 6.32 1.49 18.78
C ASP A 159 6.98 2.65 18.07
N SER A 160 8.31 2.77 18.15
CA SER A 160 9.06 3.82 17.45
C SER A 160 9.02 3.62 15.94
N PHE A 161 9.02 2.38 15.45
CA PHE A 161 8.90 2.06 14.03
C PHE A 161 7.50 2.38 13.48
N LEU A 162 6.44 2.03 14.21
CA LEU A 162 5.08 2.38 13.84
C LEU A 162 4.85 3.90 13.91
N ALA A 163 5.49 4.60 14.85
CA ALA A 163 5.47 6.06 14.89
C ALA A 163 6.15 6.67 13.65
N PHE A 164 7.33 6.16 13.29
CA PHE A 164 8.07 6.55 12.08
C PHE A 164 7.24 6.35 10.81
N THR A 165 6.63 5.17 10.62
CA THR A 165 5.81 4.89 9.42
C THR A 165 4.57 5.78 9.35
N ARG A 166 3.93 6.07 10.49
CA ARG A 166 2.82 7.04 10.57
C ARG A 166 3.24 8.45 10.18
N GLU A 167 4.44 8.89 10.55
CA GLU A 167 4.96 10.21 10.15
C GLU A 167 5.17 10.31 8.63
N LYS A 168 5.74 9.26 8.02
CA LYS A 168 5.93 9.19 6.56
C LYS A 168 4.58 9.16 5.84
N LEU A 169 3.60 8.42 6.34
CA LEU A 169 2.21 8.43 5.85
C LEU A 169 1.59 9.83 5.92
N LYS A 170 1.75 10.54 7.04
CA LYS A 170 1.26 11.93 7.19
C LYS A 170 1.89 12.84 6.14
N THR A 171 3.19 12.71 5.91
CA THR A 171 3.90 13.48 4.89
C THR A 171 3.34 13.21 3.49
N LEU A 172 3.19 11.94 3.09
CA LEU A 172 2.63 11.59 1.78
C LEU A 172 1.20 12.12 1.59
N LYS A 173 0.34 11.96 2.62
CA LYS A 173 -1.05 12.46 2.60
C LYS A 173 -1.09 13.97 2.48
N TYR A 174 -0.23 14.68 3.22
CA TYR A 174 -0.09 16.13 3.13
C TYR A 174 0.31 16.59 1.72
N GLN A 175 1.33 15.97 1.12
CA GLN A 175 1.76 16.32 -0.23
C GLN A 175 0.67 16.03 -1.28
N LEU A 176 -0.04 14.90 -1.14
CA LEU A 176 -1.16 14.57 -2.01
C LEU A 176 -2.27 15.62 -1.91
N SER A 177 -2.65 16.05 -0.71
CA SER A 177 -3.63 17.13 -0.51
C SER A 177 -3.19 18.43 -1.17
N ARG A 178 -1.92 18.83 -1.03
CA ARG A 178 -1.38 20.05 -1.65
C ARG A 178 -1.46 20.03 -3.18
N LEU A 179 -1.25 18.88 -3.83
CA LEU A 179 -1.42 18.74 -5.28
C LEU A 179 -2.85 19.08 -5.73
N PHE A 180 -3.85 18.77 -4.90
CA PHE A 180 -5.25 19.10 -5.15
C PHE A 180 -5.64 20.51 -4.68
N GLU A 181 -5.02 21.07 -3.65
CA GLU A 181 -5.28 22.46 -3.22
C GLU A 181 -4.72 23.49 -4.22
N GLY A 182 -3.58 23.18 -4.86
CA GLY A 182 -3.08 23.95 -5.99
C GLY A 182 -4.05 24.00 -7.19
N ARG A 183 -5.07 23.14 -7.21
CA ARG A 183 -6.21 23.16 -8.16
C ARG A 183 -7.19 24.30 -7.82
N SER A 184 -7.34 24.65 -6.54
CA SER A 184 -8.24 25.70 -6.04
C SER A 184 -7.65 27.12 -6.14
N ALA A 185 -6.33 27.25 -6.12
CA ALA A 185 -5.64 28.54 -6.27
C ALA A 185 -5.49 28.98 -7.74
N SER A 186 -5.18 28.03 -8.65
CA SER A 186 -5.07 28.31 -10.09
C SER A 186 -6.44 28.62 -10.73
N LYS A 187 -7.50 27.92 -10.33
CA LYS A 187 -8.88 28.18 -10.81
C LYS A 187 -9.39 29.56 -10.39
N ARG A 188 -9.10 29.99 -9.15
CA ARG A 188 -9.42 31.34 -8.63
C ARG A 188 -8.64 32.48 -9.29
N ARG A 189 -7.52 32.19 -9.96
CA ARG A 189 -6.72 33.19 -10.68
C ARG A 189 -7.24 33.41 -12.11
N GLY A 190 -7.82 32.39 -12.76
CA GLY A 190 -8.44 32.51 -14.09
C GLY A 190 -9.78 33.25 -14.09
N GLU A 191 -10.58 33.13 -13.03
CA GLU A 191 -11.89 33.81 -12.92
C GLU A 191 -11.77 35.32 -12.64
N ARG A 192 -10.62 35.82 -12.13
CA ARG A 192 -10.42 37.26 -11.89
C ARG A 192 -9.98 38.05 -13.13
N ILE A 193 -9.50 37.38 -14.18
CA ILE A 193 -8.99 38.06 -15.40
C ILE A 193 -10.07 38.16 -16.49
N GLY A 194 -11.17 37.40 -16.37
CA GLY A 194 -12.32 37.46 -17.28
C GLY A 194 -13.36 38.55 -16.94
N GLY A 195 -13.15 39.30 -15.85
CA GLY A 195 -14.15 40.21 -15.27
C GLY A 195 -13.97 41.71 -15.57
N ILE A 196 -13.09 42.10 -16.49
CA ILE A 196 -12.94 43.52 -16.90
C ILE A 196 -13.12 43.63 -18.42
N ARG A 197 -14.38 43.66 -18.84
CA ARG A 197 -14.82 44.31 -20.07
C ARG A 197 -16.17 44.97 -19.81
N ARG A 198 -16.14 46.23 -19.39
CA ARG A 198 -17.06 47.31 -19.83
C ARG A 198 -16.32 48.62 -19.70
#